data_AF-A0A834KCJ6-F1
#
_entry.id   AF-A0A834KCJ6-F1
#
_cell.length_a   1.000
_cell.length_b   1.000
_cell.length_c   1.000
_cell.angle_alpha   90.00
_cell.angle_beta   90.00
_cell.angle_gamma   90.00
#
_symmetry.space_group_name_H-M   'P 1'
#
loop_
_entity.id
_entity.type
_entity.pdbx_description
1 polymer ?
#
loop_
_entity_poly.entity_id
_entity_poly.type
_entity_poly.pdbx_seq_one_letter_code
_entity_poly.pdbx_strand_id
1 'polypeptide(L)'
;MNFGYRSLRHLREDINVTRILLETIPKCSDLLSRCWWRNSYRDCCEIFEVQKTEYGFCYSFNSELSEERRDQTKDKETRPRRTSGYGEWSGVQLTMNLENINKPPNSKEMDGGYVMIQGPRVWPNSGTMTPVGVVLSIALDCISGYATQRVLELDDDRMPCKYDENGLYNQQTCISFCKRAYAVKYCGCNPSFLFPSTTSIRDCNIKDLICLAENNDIFNSYYLLQDKQIVDDKPGMLCDCPPECEYYFYKPRLTVVPISRSKDIVVDIHFETQTSFRYKTDIVLTKLDLLVSFGGIIGLFLGGSLLSAVELIYYLLVLLYCCVSSWYKSAKRKVNVQGESEAVVTVIPRLPILDYGPLKSQSRKIPNLLVYDYAKQKPDRY
;
A
#
# COMPACT_ATOMS: atom_id res chain seq x y z
N MET A 1 35.34 10.93 16.30
CA MET A 1 36.46 11.51 15.53
C MET A 1 35.85 12.43 14.49
N ASN A 2 35.95 13.76 14.70
CA ASN A 2 35.56 14.75 13.70
C ASN A 2 36.52 14.64 12.53
N PHE A 3 36.14 13.95 11.45
CA PHE A 3 36.85 14.07 10.19
C PHE A 3 36.73 15.53 9.75
N GLY A 4 37.86 16.23 9.69
CA GLY A 4 37.92 17.60 9.21
C GLY A 4 37.60 17.64 7.72
N TYR A 5 36.31 17.78 7.37
CA TYR A 5 35.83 18.04 6.00
C TYR A 5 36.39 19.35 5.39
N ARG A 6 37.21 20.11 6.13
CA ARG A 6 37.80 21.39 5.70
C ARG A 6 38.94 21.27 4.68
N SER A 7 39.54 20.09 4.46
CA SER A 7 40.72 19.95 3.59
C SER A 7 40.44 19.53 2.13
N LEU A 8 39.17 19.42 1.70
CA LEU A 8 38.82 18.94 0.36
C LEU A 8 38.61 20.06 -0.68
N ARG A 9 38.87 21.33 -0.33
CA ARG A 9 38.66 22.50 -1.22
C ARG A 9 39.61 22.54 -2.43
N HIS A 10 40.68 21.76 -2.43
CA HIS A 10 41.66 21.69 -3.53
C HIS A 10 41.43 20.53 -4.51
N LEU A 11 40.32 19.80 -4.39
CA LEU A 11 40.02 18.71 -5.31
C LEU A 11 39.55 19.26 -6.67
N ARG A 12 40.22 18.78 -7.71
CA ARG A 12 40.00 19.12 -9.12
C ARG A 12 38.54 18.82 -9.51
N GLU A 13 37.83 19.83 -10.00
CA GLU A 13 36.40 19.74 -10.36
C GLU A 13 36.15 18.84 -11.58
N ASP A 14 37.20 18.56 -12.35
CA ASP A 14 37.20 17.79 -13.60
C ASP A 14 37.07 16.27 -13.39
N ILE A 15 36.97 15.81 -12.13
CA ILE A 15 36.94 14.40 -11.78
C ILE A 15 35.51 13.85 -11.84
N ASN A 16 35.28 12.93 -12.78
CA ASN A 16 34.03 12.17 -12.84
C ASN A 16 34.05 11.05 -11.78
N VAL A 17 33.34 11.30 -10.67
CA VAL A 17 33.24 10.37 -9.53
C VAL A 17 32.66 9.03 -9.95
N THR A 18 31.60 9.04 -10.75
CA THR A 18 30.91 7.84 -11.23
C THR A 18 31.86 6.92 -11.99
N ARG A 19 32.69 7.48 -12.89
CA ARG A 19 33.68 6.73 -13.65
C ARG A 19 34.77 6.13 -12.76
N ILE A 20 35.28 6.90 -11.80
CA ILE A 20 36.29 6.38 -10.86
C ILE A 20 35.72 5.22 -10.07
N LEU A 21 34.52 5.36 -9.51
CA LEU A 21 33.88 4.30 -8.74
C LEU A 21 33.68 3.04 -9.59
N LEU A 22 33.28 3.19 -10.85
CA LEU A 22 33.16 2.08 -11.79
C LEU A 22 34.51 1.42 -12.13
N GLU A 23 35.60 2.18 -12.23
CA GLU A 23 36.94 1.62 -12.48
C GLU A 23 37.56 0.97 -11.23
N THR A 24 37.09 1.33 -10.03
CA THR A 24 37.59 0.78 -8.76
C THR A 24 36.91 -0.51 -8.31
N ILE A 25 35.78 -0.90 -8.92
CA ILE A 25 35.15 -2.16 -8.55
C ILE A 25 36.02 -3.36 -8.94
N PRO A 26 36.01 -4.45 -8.15
CA PRO A 26 36.64 -5.69 -8.54
C PRO A 26 36.12 -6.16 -9.92
N LYS A 27 37.04 -6.62 -10.76
CA LYS A 27 36.66 -7.23 -12.05
C LYS A 27 35.82 -8.47 -11.79
N CYS A 28 34.86 -8.73 -12.68
CA CYS A 28 33.97 -9.88 -12.56
C CYS A 28 34.73 -11.19 -12.40
N SER A 29 35.78 -11.42 -13.21
CA SER A 29 36.61 -12.64 -13.16
C SER A 29 37.34 -12.85 -11.83
N ASP A 30 37.63 -11.76 -11.12
CA ASP A 30 38.38 -11.80 -9.88
C ASP A 30 37.43 -12.02 -8.70
N LEU A 31 36.24 -11.41 -8.75
CA LEU A 31 35.23 -11.48 -7.70
C LEU A 31 34.33 -12.72 -7.80
N LEU A 32 33.90 -13.13 -8.99
CA LEU A 32 32.92 -14.19 -9.19
C LEU A 32 33.56 -15.40 -9.86
N SER A 33 33.39 -16.57 -9.25
CA SER A 33 33.83 -17.85 -9.82
C SER A 33 32.81 -18.96 -9.59
N ARG A 34 33.00 -20.10 -10.28
CA ARG A 34 32.19 -21.32 -10.12
C ARG A 34 30.68 -21.06 -10.24
N CYS A 35 30.26 -20.30 -11.25
CA CYS A 35 28.84 -20.01 -11.47
C CYS A 35 28.10 -21.21 -12.06
N TRP A 36 26.97 -21.57 -11.47
CA TRP A 36 26.08 -22.65 -11.89
C TRP A 36 24.73 -22.08 -12.31
N TRP A 37 24.27 -22.46 -13.50
CA TRP A 37 22.95 -22.09 -14.01
C TRP A 37 22.43 -23.16 -14.99
N ARG A 38 21.16 -23.56 -14.84
CA ARG A 38 20.47 -24.57 -15.67
C ARG A 38 21.25 -25.87 -15.82
N ASN A 39 21.62 -26.48 -14.69
CA ASN A 39 22.31 -27.76 -14.64
C ASN A 39 23.68 -27.77 -15.36
N SER A 40 24.35 -26.62 -15.41
CA SER A 40 25.64 -26.46 -16.08
C SER A 40 26.46 -25.34 -15.44
N TYR A 41 27.78 -25.51 -15.40
CA TYR A 41 28.68 -24.41 -15.07
C TYR A 41 28.72 -23.41 -16.24
N ARG A 42 28.65 -22.12 -15.91
CA ARG A 42 28.69 -21.01 -16.87
C ARG A 42 29.82 -20.06 -16.50
N ASP A 43 30.30 -19.32 -17.49
CA ASP A 43 31.13 -18.17 -17.20
C ASP A 43 30.28 -17.14 -16.42
N CYS A 44 30.76 -16.76 -15.23
CA CYS A 44 30.09 -15.78 -14.39
C CYS A 44 29.87 -14.46 -15.14
N CYS A 45 30.84 -14.06 -15.95
CA CYS A 45 30.83 -12.77 -16.63
C CYS A 45 29.96 -12.75 -17.89
N GLU A 46 29.43 -13.91 -18.31
CA GLU A 46 28.39 -14.01 -19.34
C GLU A 46 26.97 -13.87 -18.77
N ILE A 47 26.78 -14.16 -17.47
CA ILE A 47 25.44 -14.21 -16.85
C ILE A 47 25.19 -13.12 -15.82
N PHE A 48 26.24 -12.48 -15.31
CA PHE A 48 26.17 -11.34 -14.41
C PHE A 48 26.54 -10.04 -15.14
N GLU A 49 25.78 -8.99 -14.88
CA GLU A 49 25.96 -7.67 -15.48
C GLU A 49 26.18 -6.62 -14.39
N VAL A 50 26.89 -5.54 -14.73
CA VAL A 50 27.08 -4.42 -13.79
C VAL A 50 25.73 -3.75 -13.50
N GLN A 51 25.43 -3.57 -12.21
CA GLN A 51 24.19 -3.00 -11.68
C GLN A 51 24.52 -1.88 -10.71
N LYS A 52 23.85 -0.74 -10.86
CA LYS A 52 23.87 0.34 -9.85
C LYS A 52 22.92 0.00 -8.72
N THR A 53 23.35 0.29 -7.50
CA THR A 53 22.63 0.00 -6.25
C THR A 53 22.87 1.13 -5.25
N GLU A 54 22.13 1.12 -4.13
CA GLU A 54 22.38 2.06 -3.02
C GLU A 54 23.75 1.86 -2.34
N TYR A 55 24.41 0.72 -2.57
CA TYR A 55 25.77 0.43 -2.09
C TYR A 55 26.86 0.73 -3.14
N GLY A 56 26.49 1.32 -4.28
CA GLY A 56 27.37 1.55 -5.42
C GLY A 56 27.21 0.51 -6.53
N PHE A 57 28.28 0.22 -7.25
CA PHE A 57 28.27 -0.74 -8.35
C PHE A 57 28.41 -2.17 -7.84
N CYS A 58 27.54 -3.05 -8.31
CA CYS A 58 27.51 -4.48 -8.01
C CYS A 58 27.36 -5.29 -9.29
N TYR A 59 27.41 -6.61 -9.17
CA TYR A 59 27.04 -7.53 -10.26
C TYR A 59 25.65 -8.11 -9.99
N SER A 60 24.80 -8.14 -11.00
CA SER A 60 23.44 -8.65 -10.91
C SER A 60 23.19 -9.74 -11.95
N PHE A 61 22.54 -10.81 -11.50
CA PHE A 61 22.01 -11.85 -12.37
C PHE A 61 20.54 -11.55 -12.65
N ASN A 62 20.16 -11.61 -13.94
CA ASN A 62 18.76 -11.55 -14.37
C ASN A 62 18.01 -10.23 -14.04
N SER A 63 18.73 -9.11 -13.94
CA SER A 63 18.14 -7.77 -13.86
C SER A 63 17.89 -7.20 -15.26
N GLU A 64 16.73 -6.56 -15.45
CA GLU A 64 16.41 -5.77 -16.67
C GLU A 64 16.88 -4.30 -16.54
N LEU A 65 17.43 -3.91 -15.39
CA LEU A 65 17.86 -2.55 -15.05
C LEU A 65 19.40 -2.39 -14.98
N SER A 66 20.16 -3.39 -15.42
CA SER A 66 21.62 -3.38 -15.45
C SER A 66 22.18 -2.40 -16.51
N GLU A 67 23.41 -1.93 -16.31
CA GLU A 67 24.04 -0.92 -17.16
C GLU A 67 24.48 -1.47 -18.53
N GLU A 68 24.97 -2.71 -18.55
CA GLU A 68 25.46 -3.35 -19.78
C GLU A 68 24.34 -4.00 -20.58
N ARG A 69 23.51 -3.16 -21.21
CA ARG A 69 22.64 -3.59 -22.30
C ARG A 69 23.43 -3.70 -23.62
N ARG A 70 24.58 -4.38 -23.62
CA ARG A 70 25.39 -4.59 -24.82
C ARG A 70 25.07 -5.96 -25.41
N ASP A 71 24.35 -5.92 -26.53
CA ASP A 71 24.01 -7.04 -27.42
C ASP A 71 23.00 -8.08 -26.89
N GLN A 72 21.72 -7.74 -27.07
CA GLN A 72 20.61 -8.71 -27.15
C GLN A 72 20.81 -9.78 -28.25
N THR A 73 21.86 -9.66 -29.08
CA THR A 73 22.18 -10.56 -30.19
C THR A 73 23.04 -11.76 -29.80
N LYS A 74 23.68 -11.76 -28.60
CA LYS A 74 24.53 -12.89 -28.16
C LYS A 74 23.84 -13.89 -27.24
N ASP A 75 22.83 -13.45 -26.48
CA ASP A 75 22.17 -14.30 -25.50
C ASP A 75 21.02 -15.09 -26.15
N LYS A 76 21.17 -16.41 -26.25
CA LYS A 76 20.12 -17.32 -26.78
C LYS A 76 18.95 -17.53 -25.81
N GLU A 77 19.03 -17.01 -24.58
CA GLU A 77 18.04 -17.22 -23.53
C GLU A 77 17.05 -16.06 -23.43
N THR A 78 15.75 -16.39 -23.42
CA THR A 78 14.69 -15.41 -23.18
C THR A 78 14.77 -14.87 -21.76
N ARG A 79 14.86 -13.54 -21.62
CA ARG A 79 14.76 -12.83 -20.33
C ARG A 79 13.31 -12.44 -20.02
N PRO A 80 12.92 -12.35 -18.73
CA PRO A 80 13.68 -12.77 -17.55
C PRO A 80 13.85 -14.29 -17.49
N ARG A 81 15.05 -14.74 -17.14
CA ARG A 81 15.44 -16.15 -17.04
C ARG A 81 14.61 -16.85 -15.96
N ARG A 82 14.18 -18.09 -16.24
CA ARG A 82 13.34 -18.91 -15.36
C ARG A 82 14.03 -20.24 -15.07
N THR A 83 13.95 -20.71 -13.82
CA THR A 83 14.39 -22.06 -13.47
C THR A 83 13.36 -23.11 -13.92
N SER A 84 13.83 -24.34 -14.13
CA SER A 84 13.00 -25.51 -14.42
C SER A 84 12.59 -26.30 -13.17
N GLY A 85 13.15 -25.99 -12.00
CA GLY A 85 12.95 -26.76 -10.77
C GLY A 85 12.97 -25.90 -9.50
N TYR A 86 13.03 -26.56 -8.35
CA TYR A 86 13.09 -25.96 -7.03
C TYR A 86 14.05 -26.78 -6.14
N GLY A 87 14.43 -26.23 -4.99
CA GLY A 87 15.43 -26.81 -4.08
C GLY A 87 16.87 -26.45 -4.45
N GLU A 88 17.82 -26.83 -3.60
CA GLU A 88 19.25 -26.52 -3.77
C GLU A 88 19.75 -26.93 -5.17
N TRP A 89 20.68 -26.15 -5.74
CA TRP A 89 21.23 -26.36 -7.10
C TRP A 89 20.26 -26.17 -8.27
N SER A 90 18.97 -25.91 -8.03
CA SER A 90 17.99 -25.66 -9.10
C SER A 90 18.03 -24.23 -9.65
N GLY A 91 18.54 -23.27 -8.87
CA GLY A 91 18.62 -21.87 -9.26
C GLY A 91 20.02 -21.45 -9.71
N VAL A 92 20.52 -20.34 -9.16
CA VAL A 92 21.86 -19.84 -9.45
C VAL A 92 22.76 -20.09 -8.25
N GLN A 93 23.95 -20.62 -8.51
CA GLN A 93 25.00 -20.74 -7.51
C GLN A 93 26.23 -19.99 -8.00
N LEU A 94 26.99 -19.40 -7.09
CA LEU A 94 28.24 -18.70 -7.38
C LEU A 94 29.17 -18.76 -6.16
N THR A 95 30.46 -18.55 -6.40
CA THR A 95 31.44 -18.26 -5.35
C THR A 95 31.92 -16.82 -5.50
N MET A 96 31.79 -16.03 -4.44
CA MET A 96 32.43 -14.73 -4.33
C MET A 96 33.82 -14.91 -3.73
N ASN A 97 34.87 -14.66 -4.51
CA ASN A 97 36.25 -14.74 -4.06
C ASN A 97 36.65 -13.41 -3.41
N LEU A 98 36.95 -13.43 -2.11
CA LEU A 98 37.32 -12.23 -1.34
C LEU A 98 38.76 -12.29 -0.82
N GLU A 99 39.55 -13.28 -1.23
CA GLU A 99 40.94 -13.43 -0.76
C GLU A 99 41.85 -12.28 -1.18
N ASN A 100 41.72 -11.83 -2.44
CA ASN A 100 42.55 -10.79 -3.04
C ASN A 100 41.91 -9.39 -2.98
N ILE A 101 40.72 -9.27 -2.38
CA ILE A 101 39.98 -8.00 -2.32
C ILE A 101 40.20 -7.39 -0.96
N ASN A 102 40.99 -6.31 -0.94
CA ASN A 102 41.33 -5.61 0.28
C ASN A 102 40.38 -4.44 0.52
N LYS A 103 39.86 -4.34 1.74
CA LYS A 103 39.17 -3.12 2.19
C LYS A 103 40.18 -1.98 2.42
N PRO A 104 39.72 -0.71 2.38
CA PRO A 104 40.57 0.42 2.74
C PRO A 104 41.18 0.25 4.16
N PRO A 105 42.44 0.67 4.38
CA PRO A 105 43.19 0.36 5.60
C PRO A 105 42.56 0.90 6.91
N ASN A 106 41.71 1.92 6.80
CA ASN A 106 41.02 2.54 7.94
C ASN A 106 39.53 2.18 8.01
N SER A 107 39.07 1.23 7.20
CA SER A 107 37.66 0.81 7.20
C SER A 107 37.37 -0.04 8.43
N LYS A 108 36.30 0.33 9.16
CA LYS A 108 35.76 -0.43 10.29
C LYS A 108 34.70 -1.45 9.86
N GLU A 109 34.37 -1.49 8.58
CA GLU A 109 33.38 -2.42 8.04
C GLU A 109 33.85 -3.87 8.17
N MET A 110 32.87 -4.76 8.36
CA MET A 110 33.09 -6.19 8.42
C MET A 110 33.53 -6.71 7.05
N ASP A 111 34.43 -7.70 7.03
CA ASP A 111 34.82 -8.37 5.79
C ASP A 111 33.65 -9.24 5.33
N GLY A 112 33.12 -8.96 4.14
CA GLY A 112 31.96 -9.65 3.61
C GLY A 112 31.47 -9.06 2.28
N GLY A 113 30.30 -9.51 1.86
CA GLY A 113 29.62 -9.02 0.66
C GLY A 113 28.12 -8.84 0.91
N TYR A 114 27.50 -7.91 0.19
CA TYR A 114 26.06 -7.72 0.22
C TYR A 114 25.39 -8.57 -0.85
N VAL A 115 24.35 -9.33 -0.46
CA VAL A 115 23.49 -10.07 -1.39
C VAL A 115 22.11 -9.42 -1.39
N MET A 116 21.61 -9.11 -2.59
CA MET A 116 20.33 -8.45 -2.82
C MET A 116 19.43 -9.34 -3.66
N ILE A 117 18.21 -9.59 -3.19
CA ILE A 117 17.18 -10.34 -3.91
C ILE A 117 16.04 -9.39 -4.24
N GLN A 118 15.75 -9.22 -5.52
CA GLN A 118 14.70 -8.33 -6.01
C GLN A 118 14.08 -8.90 -7.30
N GLY A 119 12.93 -8.36 -7.70
CA GLY A 119 12.34 -8.64 -9.00
C GLY A 119 13.18 -8.08 -10.15
N PRO A 120 13.05 -8.62 -11.38
CA PRO A 120 13.90 -8.26 -12.52
C PRO A 120 13.76 -6.79 -12.96
N ARG A 121 12.62 -6.15 -12.69
CA ARG A 121 12.32 -4.75 -13.03
C ARG A 121 12.33 -3.81 -11.82
N VAL A 122 12.89 -4.27 -10.69
CA VAL A 122 12.90 -3.54 -9.43
C VAL A 122 14.29 -2.97 -9.19
N TRP A 123 14.38 -1.68 -8.88
CA TRP A 123 15.65 -1.07 -8.50
C TRP A 123 16.14 -1.63 -7.15
N PRO A 124 17.40 -2.09 -7.04
CA PRO A 124 17.90 -2.73 -5.84
C PRO A 124 18.19 -1.72 -4.71
N ASN A 125 17.42 -1.82 -3.62
CA ASN A 125 17.50 -0.90 -2.48
C ASN A 125 17.99 -1.52 -1.17
N SER A 126 17.75 -2.82 -0.95
CA SER A 126 18.02 -3.47 0.34
C SER A 126 18.83 -4.75 0.14
N GLY A 127 19.98 -4.82 0.82
CA GLY A 127 20.88 -5.97 0.78
C GLY A 127 21.19 -6.53 2.16
N THR A 128 21.48 -7.82 2.22
CA THR A 128 21.92 -8.51 3.44
C THR A 128 23.44 -8.65 3.42
N MET A 129 24.10 -8.12 4.44
CA MET A 129 25.54 -8.32 4.64
C MET A 129 25.81 -9.78 5.01
N THR A 130 26.71 -10.43 4.26
CA THR A 130 27.16 -11.80 4.48
C THR A 130 28.64 -11.80 4.80
N PRO A 131 29.07 -12.34 5.96
CA PRO A 131 30.48 -12.39 6.32
C PRO A 131 31.26 -13.36 5.42
N VAL A 132 32.57 -13.17 5.34
CA VAL A 132 33.49 -14.09 4.64
C VAL A 132 33.53 -15.49 5.26
N GLY A 133 33.87 -16.50 4.44
CA GLY A 133 34.14 -17.87 4.91
C GLY A 133 32.86 -18.65 5.24
N VAL A 134 31.80 -18.48 4.47
CA VAL A 134 30.51 -19.14 4.68
C VAL A 134 29.92 -19.70 3.39
N VAL A 135 29.15 -20.78 3.51
CA VAL A 135 28.14 -21.18 2.52
C VAL A 135 26.83 -20.51 2.92
N LEU A 136 26.29 -19.71 2.02
CA LEU A 136 25.00 -19.05 2.13
C LEU A 136 24.00 -19.73 1.19
N SER A 137 23.07 -20.48 1.77
CA SER A 137 21.94 -21.06 1.04
C SER A 137 20.71 -20.15 1.24
N ILE A 138 20.18 -19.62 0.14
CA ILE A 138 19.06 -18.69 0.09
C ILE A 138 17.88 -19.39 -0.56
N ALA A 139 16.95 -19.87 0.27
CA ALA A 139 15.69 -20.42 -0.18
C ALA A 139 14.66 -19.27 -0.36
N LEU A 140 14.13 -19.12 -1.56
CA LEU A 140 13.17 -18.08 -1.91
C LEU A 140 11.74 -18.60 -1.75
N ASP A 141 10.98 -17.93 -0.89
CA ASP A 141 9.53 -18.08 -0.76
C ASP A 141 8.86 -16.97 -1.60
N CYS A 142 8.23 -17.38 -2.70
CA CYS A 142 7.61 -16.46 -3.65
C CYS A 142 6.15 -16.22 -3.26
N ILE A 143 5.81 -14.95 -3.05
CA ILE A 143 4.46 -14.51 -2.75
C ILE A 143 4.03 -13.54 -3.84
N SER A 144 2.81 -13.70 -4.35
CA SER A 144 2.22 -12.73 -5.26
C SER A 144 0.87 -12.27 -4.75
N GLY A 145 0.38 -11.16 -5.26
CA GLY A 145 -0.96 -10.69 -4.95
C GLY A 145 -1.56 -9.86 -6.08
N TYR A 146 -2.88 -9.78 -6.12
CA TYR A 146 -3.60 -8.91 -7.05
C TYR A 146 -4.87 -8.34 -6.41
N ALA A 147 -5.18 -7.11 -6.78
CA ALA A 147 -6.44 -6.46 -6.49
C ALA A 147 -7.50 -6.84 -7.54
N THR A 148 -8.74 -7.06 -7.11
CA THR A 148 -9.85 -7.30 -8.04
C THR A 148 -10.28 -6.03 -8.77
N GLN A 149 -10.99 -6.19 -9.88
CA GLN A 149 -11.57 -5.07 -10.62
C GLN A 149 -12.41 -4.13 -9.74
N ARG A 150 -13.13 -4.68 -8.76
CA ARG A 150 -13.93 -3.89 -7.80
C ARG A 150 -13.08 -2.91 -7.01
N VAL A 151 -11.84 -3.28 -6.68
CA VAL A 151 -10.87 -2.40 -5.99
C VAL A 151 -10.33 -1.34 -6.94
N LEU A 152 -10.12 -1.69 -8.21
CA LEU A 152 -9.63 -0.76 -9.24
C LEU A 152 -10.67 0.28 -9.66
N GLU A 153 -11.96 0.01 -9.42
CA GLU A 153 -13.08 0.93 -9.64
C GLU A 153 -13.32 1.89 -8.48
N LEU A 154 -12.53 1.82 -7.41
CA LEU A 154 -12.60 2.77 -6.31
C LEU A 154 -12.05 4.14 -6.73
N ASP A 155 -12.55 5.19 -6.05
CA ASP A 155 -11.97 6.52 -6.17
C ASP A 155 -10.48 6.48 -5.78
N ASP A 156 -9.64 7.30 -6.43
CA ASP A 156 -8.18 7.32 -6.23
C ASP A 156 -7.75 7.53 -4.76
N ASP A 157 -8.55 8.26 -3.98
CA ASP A 157 -8.30 8.53 -2.57
C ASP A 157 -8.57 7.32 -1.65
N ARG A 158 -9.36 6.36 -2.13
CA ARG A 158 -9.71 5.13 -1.41
C ARG A 158 -8.97 3.91 -1.90
N MET A 159 -8.28 4.00 -3.03
CA MET A 159 -7.53 2.89 -3.58
C MET A 159 -6.28 2.63 -2.71
N PRO A 160 -6.12 1.43 -2.12
CA PRO A 160 -5.02 1.15 -1.21
C PRO A 160 -3.68 0.93 -1.93
N CYS A 161 -3.71 0.80 -3.24
CA CYS A 161 -2.59 0.46 -4.11
C CYS A 161 -2.64 1.34 -5.37
N LYS A 162 -1.55 1.35 -6.12
CA LYS A 162 -1.48 2.03 -7.42
C LYS A 162 -1.58 1.02 -8.53
N TYR A 163 -2.58 1.21 -9.37
CA TYR A 163 -2.72 0.47 -10.62
C TYR A 163 -1.84 1.12 -11.69
N ASP A 164 -1.13 0.27 -12.44
CA ASP A 164 -0.35 0.70 -13.59
C ASP A 164 -0.64 -0.26 -14.74
N GLU A 165 -1.29 0.24 -15.79
CA GLU A 165 -1.65 -0.52 -16.99
C GLU A 165 -0.43 -1.17 -17.66
N ASN A 166 0.74 -0.52 -17.58
CA ASN A 166 1.96 -1.01 -18.21
C ASN A 166 2.72 -2.02 -17.34
N GLY A 167 2.35 -2.18 -16.06
CA GLY A 167 3.05 -3.04 -15.11
C GLY A 167 4.54 -2.68 -14.91
N LEU A 168 4.87 -1.39 -15.03
CA LEU A 168 6.22 -0.84 -14.87
C LEU A 168 6.42 -0.28 -13.45
N TYR A 169 5.36 0.24 -12.85
CA TYR A 169 5.39 0.80 -11.51
C TYR A 169 5.76 -0.29 -10.50
N ASN A 170 6.81 -0.01 -9.73
CA ASN A 170 7.18 -0.80 -8.57
C ASN A 170 7.43 0.15 -7.40
N GLN A 171 6.96 -0.20 -6.20
CA GLN A 171 7.05 0.64 -5.01
C GLN A 171 8.51 0.90 -4.64
N GLN A 172 9.35 -0.14 -4.68
CA GLN A 172 10.77 -0.03 -4.37
C GLN A 172 11.48 0.91 -5.36
N THR A 173 11.21 0.78 -6.65
CA THR A 173 11.76 1.69 -7.67
C THR A 173 11.28 3.13 -7.48
N CYS A 174 10.02 3.33 -7.08
CA CYS A 174 9.49 4.65 -6.71
C CYS A 174 10.27 5.26 -5.54
N ILE A 175 10.56 4.46 -4.49
CA ILE A 175 11.34 4.89 -3.33
C ILE A 175 12.76 5.30 -3.76
N SER A 176 13.42 4.54 -4.63
CA SER A 176 14.76 4.91 -5.15
C SER A 176 14.72 6.24 -5.89
N PHE A 177 13.71 6.46 -6.73
CA PHE A 177 13.53 7.73 -7.44
C PHE A 177 13.17 8.88 -6.49
N CYS A 178 12.42 8.61 -5.42
CA CYS A 178 12.19 9.58 -4.36
C CYS A 178 13.52 9.99 -3.70
N LYS A 179 14.37 9.04 -3.30
CA LYS A 179 15.70 9.33 -2.74
C LYS A 179 16.53 10.19 -3.68
N ARG A 180 16.54 9.84 -4.96
CA ARG A 180 17.19 10.63 -6.03
C ARG A 180 16.63 12.05 -6.10
N ALA A 181 15.31 12.22 -6.09
CA ALA A 181 14.67 13.53 -6.15
C ALA A 181 15.05 14.42 -4.94
N TYR A 182 15.19 13.83 -3.76
CA TYR A 182 15.68 14.52 -2.56
C TYR A 182 17.16 14.91 -2.69
N ALA A 183 18.02 14.03 -3.20
CA ALA A 183 19.42 14.39 -3.48
C ALA A 183 19.52 15.59 -4.44
N VAL A 184 18.69 15.62 -5.48
CA VAL A 184 18.61 16.75 -6.42
C VAL A 184 18.04 18.00 -5.75
N LYS A 185 17.03 17.87 -4.89
CA LYS A 185 16.39 18.99 -4.18
C LYS A 185 17.36 19.70 -3.21
N TYR A 186 18.12 18.93 -2.44
CA TYR A 186 19.00 19.47 -1.40
C TYR A 186 20.39 19.84 -1.92
N CYS A 187 20.97 19.03 -2.81
CA CYS A 187 22.35 19.21 -3.30
C CYS A 187 22.44 19.63 -4.77
N GLY A 188 21.33 19.70 -5.52
CA GLY A 188 21.31 20.21 -6.90
C GLY A 188 22.06 19.33 -7.91
N CYS A 189 22.28 18.04 -7.60
CA CYS A 189 23.00 17.10 -8.44
C CYS A 189 22.38 15.70 -8.36
N ASN A 190 22.61 14.89 -9.40
CA ASN A 190 22.22 13.49 -9.44
C ASN A 190 23.44 12.61 -9.16
N PRO A 191 23.49 11.78 -8.10
CA PRO A 191 24.60 10.85 -7.91
C PRO A 191 24.46 9.67 -8.86
N SER A 192 25.03 9.77 -10.06
CA SER A 192 24.84 8.79 -11.14
C SER A 192 25.54 7.44 -10.89
N PHE A 193 26.31 7.34 -9.81
CA PHE A 193 26.86 6.08 -9.31
C PHE A 193 25.84 5.25 -8.51
N LEU A 194 24.78 5.87 -7.98
CA LEU A 194 23.67 5.19 -7.28
C LEU A 194 22.41 5.08 -8.13
N PHE A 195 22.18 6.04 -9.02
CA PHE A 195 20.95 6.16 -9.80
C PHE A 195 21.23 6.29 -11.30
N PRO A 196 20.23 6.04 -12.17
CA PRO A 196 20.38 6.29 -13.61
C PRO A 196 20.73 7.75 -13.89
N SER A 197 21.62 7.96 -14.86
CA SER A 197 21.96 9.30 -15.34
C SER A 197 20.83 9.85 -16.22
N THR A 198 20.63 11.17 -16.24
CA THR A 198 19.64 11.83 -17.11
C THR A 198 20.22 13.14 -17.61
N THR A 199 19.99 13.47 -18.88
CA THR A 199 20.59 14.64 -19.55
C THR A 199 20.19 15.98 -18.93
N SER A 200 19.08 16.04 -18.20
CA SER A 200 18.55 17.26 -17.59
C SER A 200 19.25 17.67 -16.29
N ILE A 201 20.00 16.77 -15.64
CA ILE A 201 20.58 17.01 -14.31
C ILE A 201 22.07 16.68 -14.34
N ARG A 202 22.91 17.61 -13.89
CA ARG A 202 24.35 17.38 -13.78
C ARG A 202 24.67 16.26 -12.78
N ASP A 203 25.73 15.51 -13.06
CA ASP A 203 26.24 14.51 -12.13
C ASP A 203 26.84 15.19 -10.88
N CYS A 204 26.85 14.47 -9.74
CA CYS A 204 27.46 14.97 -8.52
C CYS A 204 29.00 14.91 -8.60
N ASN A 205 29.64 16.04 -8.32
CA ASN A 205 31.09 16.15 -8.20
C ASN A 205 31.54 15.89 -6.76
N ILE A 206 32.85 15.86 -6.52
CA ILE A 206 33.42 15.59 -5.19
C ILE A 206 32.96 16.62 -4.14
N LYS A 207 32.78 17.88 -4.53
CA LYS A 207 32.25 18.92 -3.63
C LYS A 207 30.81 18.63 -3.20
N ASP A 208 30.00 18.06 -4.10
CA ASP A 208 28.60 17.73 -3.80
C ASP A 208 28.49 16.52 -2.87
N LEU A 209 29.50 15.63 -2.84
CA LEU A 209 29.55 14.53 -1.86
C LEU A 209 29.60 15.06 -0.42
N ILE A 210 30.17 16.24 -0.20
CA ILE A 210 30.15 16.91 1.11
C ILE A 210 28.72 17.29 1.48
N CYS A 211 27.95 17.86 0.54
CA CYS A 211 26.53 18.16 0.76
C CYS A 211 25.71 16.90 1.08
N LEU A 212 25.97 15.81 0.36
CA LEU A 212 25.31 14.52 0.61
C LEU A 212 25.62 13.99 2.02
N ALA A 213 26.88 14.12 2.46
CA ALA A 213 27.31 13.70 3.79
C ALA A 213 26.77 14.62 4.91
N GLU A 214 26.67 15.92 4.68
CA GLU A 214 26.12 16.89 5.64
C GLU A 214 24.61 16.70 5.86
N ASN A 215 23.89 16.29 4.80
CA ASN A 215 22.45 16.02 4.86
C ASN A 215 22.11 14.53 5.02
N ASN A 216 23.08 13.72 5.47
CA ASN A 216 22.94 12.27 5.58
C ASN A 216 21.77 11.85 6.49
N ASP A 217 21.48 12.62 7.54
CA ASP A 217 20.35 12.36 8.46
C ASP A 217 18.99 12.36 7.72
N ILE A 218 18.86 13.20 6.69
CA ILE A 218 17.65 13.27 5.85
C ILE A 218 17.60 12.07 4.91
N PHE A 219 18.72 11.68 4.31
CA PHE A 219 18.76 10.64 3.28
C PHE A 219 18.71 9.20 3.83
N ASN A 220 19.03 9.00 5.11
CA ASN A 220 18.98 7.68 5.74
C ASN A 220 17.56 7.23 6.12
N SER A 221 16.60 8.16 6.20
CA SER A 221 15.23 7.84 6.61
C SER A 221 14.23 8.31 5.57
N TYR A 222 13.23 7.45 5.29
CA TYR A 222 12.09 7.82 4.46
C TYR A 222 10.79 7.40 5.13
N TYR A 223 9.73 8.14 4.85
CA TYR A 223 8.38 7.93 5.32
C TYR A 223 7.45 7.83 4.13
N LEU A 224 6.54 6.86 4.15
CA LEU A 224 5.49 6.74 3.16
C LEU A 224 4.30 7.63 3.56
N LEU A 225 3.71 8.37 2.61
CA LEU A 225 2.56 9.27 2.88
C LEU A 225 1.35 8.57 3.51
N GLN A 226 1.26 7.25 3.43
CA GLN A 226 0.19 6.46 4.04
C GLN A 226 0.35 6.32 5.57
N ASP A 227 1.57 6.52 6.10
CA ASP A 227 1.91 6.44 7.54
C ASP A 227 1.90 7.80 8.26
N LYS A 228 1.10 8.76 7.78
CA LYS A 228 1.01 10.15 8.28
C LYS A 228 0.76 10.31 9.80
N GLN A 229 0.47 9.23 10.52
CA GLN A 229 0.28 9.25 11.97
C GLN A 229 1.59 9.27 12.79
N ILE A 230 2.77 9.20 12.16
CA ILE A 230 4.08 9.11 12.85
C ILE A 230 5.06 10.20 12.38
N VAL A 231 4.61 11.45 12.25
CA VAL A 231 5.51 12.59 11.93
C VAL A 231 5.68 13.47 13.16
N ASP A 232 6.27 12.91 14.22
CA ASP A 232 6.89 13.68 15.28
C ASP A 232 8.31 14.05 14.82
N ASP A 233 8.49 15.30 14.39
CA ASP A 233 9.70 16.13 14.40
C ASP A 233 11.04 15.57 13.87
N LYS A 234 11.05 14.40 13.21
CA LYS A 234 12.27 13.78 12.68
C LYS A 234 12.56 14.20 11.24
N PRO A 235 13.80 14.59 10.91
CA PRO A 235 14.21 14.85 9.53
C PRO A 235 14.18 13.54 8.73
N GLY A 236 13.57 13.57 7.55
CA GLY A 236 13.54 12.44 6.64
C GLY A 236 12.83 12.76 5.33
N MET A 237 12.90 11.82 4.39
CA MET A 237 12.29 11.97 3.07
C MET A 237 10.83 11.53 3.09
N LEU A 238 9.93 12.43 2.69
CA LEU A 238 8.52 12.09 2.48
C LEU A 238 8.32 11.61 1.04
N CYS A 239 7.97 10.33 0.88
CA CYS A 239 7.79 9.67 -0.41
C CYS A 239 6.33 9.24 -0.62
N ASP A 240 5.75 9.67 -1.75
CA ASP A 240 4.43 9.23 -2.20
C ASP A 240 4.55 7.98 -3.08
N CYS A 241 4.79 6.84 -2.44
CA CYS A 241 4.98 5.56 -3.12
C CYS A 241 3.99 4.52 -2.58
N PRO A 242 2.72 4.55 -3.03
CA PRO A 242 1.74 3.51 -2.73
C PRO A 242 2.22 2.12 -3.23
N PRO A 243 1.78 1.02 -2.60
CA PRO A 243 2.11 -0.33 -3.09
C PRO A 243 1.43 -0.62 -4.42
N GLU A 244 1.93 -1.58 -5.17
CA GLU A 244 1.38 -2.02 -6.46
C GLU A 244 0.09 -2.83 -6.27
N CYS A 245 -0.89 -2.65 -7.16
CA CYS A 245 -2.11 -3.47 -7.11
C CYS A 245 -1.90 -4.91 -7.57
N GLU A 246 -0.88 -5.16 -8.40
CA GLU A 246 -0.37 -6.48 -8.71
C GLU A 246 1.12 -6.51 -8.36
N TYR A 247 1.51 -7.43 -7.48
CA TYR A 247 2.87 -7.44 -6.93
C TYR A 247 3.43 -8.86 -6.83
N TYR A 248 4.75 -8.93 -6.84
CA TYR A 248 5.56 -10.12 -6.60
C TYR A 248 6.60 -9.79 -5.54
N PHE A 249 6.65 -10.60 -4.49
CA PHE A 249 7.57 -10.44 -3.38
C PHE A 249 8.35 -11.74 -3.17
N TYR A 250 9.68 -11.64 -3.18
CA TYR A 250 10.58 -12.76 -2.92
C TYR A 250 11.11 -12.66 -1.51
N LYS A 251 10.62 -13.52 -0.62
CA LYS A 251 11.06 -13.54 0.78
C LYS A 251 12.23 -14.52 0.92
N PRO A 252 13.46 -14.06 1.21
CA PRO A 252 14.60 -14.94 1.38
C PRO A 252 14.59 -15.60 2.76
N ARG A 253 14.81 -16.92 2.81
CA ARG A 253 15.16 -17.67 4.01
C ARG A 253 16.63 -18.07 3.91
N LEU A 254 17.43 -17.58 4.84
CA LEU A 254 18.89 -17.68 4.80
C LEU A 254 19.35 -18.80 5.73
N THR A 255 20.14 -19.72 5.21
CA THR A 255 20.89 -20.73 5.97
C THR A 255 22.37 -20.47 5.77
N VAL A 256 23.09 -20.22 6.86
CA VAL A 256 24.52 -19.88 6.83
C VAL A 256 25.31 -20.98 7.51
N VAL A 257 26.27 -21.56 6.79
CA VAL A 257 27.16 -22.60 7.30
C VAL A 257 28.61 -22.12 7.20
N PRO A 258 29.38 -22.08 8.30
CA PRO A 258 30.77 -21.65 8.26
C PRO A 258 31.64 -22.66 7.50
N ILE A 259 32.55 -22.16 6.69
CA ILE A 259 33.56 -22.96 5.98
C ILE A 259 34.91 -22.74 6.66
N SER A 260 35.52 -23.83 7.12
CA SER A 260 36.88 -23.77 7.64
C SER A 260 37.85 -23.69 6.46
N ARG A 261 38.56 -22.55 6.31
CA ARG A 261 39.81 -22.31 5.52
C ARG A 261 39.75 -21.39 4.29
N SER A 262 38.64 -20.73 3.95
CA SER A 262 38.63 -19.73 2.87
C SER A 262 37.99 -18.41 3.31
N LYS A 263 38.34 -17.31 2.65
CA LYS A 263 37.59 -16.04 2.74
C LYS A 263 36.42 -15.96 1.77
N ASP A 264 36.19 -17.04 1.02
CA ASP A 264 35.16 -17.06 -0.01
C ASP A 264 33.76 -17.12 0.59
N ILE A 265 32.79 -16.63 -0.17
CA ILE A 265 31.37 -16.79 0.14
C ILE A 265 30.75 -17.61 -0.98
N VAL A 266 30.32 -18.82 -0.66
CA VAL A 266 29.59 -19.68 -1.61
C VAL A 266 28.11 -19.37 -1.47
N VAL A 267 27.46 -18.90 -2.52
CA VAL A 267 26.05 -18.51 -2.49
C VAL A 267 25.26 -19.46 -3.39
N ASP A 268 24.22 -20.10 -2.84
CA ASP A 268 23.22 -20.88 -3.56
C ASP A 268 21.86 -20.21 -3.42
N ILE A 269 21.23 -19.83 -4.52
CA ILE A 269 19.90 -19.20 -4.53
C ILE A 269 18.95 -20.11 -5.29
N HIS A 270 17.86 -20.51 -4.65
CA HIS A 270 16.86 -21.39 -5.24
C HIS A 270 15.46 -21.10 -4.70
N PHE A 271 14.42 -21.59 -5.38
CA PHE A 271 13.06 -21.55 -4.83
C PHE A 271 12.86 -22.67 -3.80
N GLU A 272 12.24 -22.36 -2.66
CA GLU A 272 11.91 -23.36 -1.64
C GLU A 272 10.90 -24.39 -2.16
N THR A 273 9.90 -23.92 -2.89
CA THR A 273 8.79 -24.72 -3.44
C THR A 273 8.54 -24.39 -4.90
N GLN A 274 7.94 -25.34 -5.64
CA GLN A 274 7.52 -25.12 -7.03
C GLN A 274 6.33 -24.15 -7.14
N THR A 275 5.50 -24.08 -6.10
CA THR A 275 4.27 -23.28 -6.06
C THR A 275 4.44 -22.07 -5.16
N SER A 276 3.67 -21.02 -5.45
CA SER A 276 3.63 -19.75 -4.71
C SER A 276 2.22 -19.46 -4.23
N PHE A 277 2.08 -18.84 -3.05
CA PHE A 277 0.79 -18.29 -2.63
C PHE A 277 0.46 -17.02 -3.43
N ARG A 278 -0.79 -16.91 -3.90
CA ARG A 278 -1.31 -15.71 -4.56
C ARG A 278 -2.46 -15.13 -3.74
N TYR A 279 -2.23 -13.97 -3.14
CA TYR A 279 -3.23 -13.22 -2.38
C TYR A 279 -4.20 -12.52 -3.32
N LYS A 280 -5.48 -12.53 -2.96
CA LYS A 280 -6.54 -11.80 -3.65
C LYS A 280 -7.07 -10.73 -2.72
N THR A 281 -6.88 -9.47 -3.10
CA THR A 281 -7.44 -8.31 -2.38
C THR A 281 -8.74 -7.93 -3.03
N ASP A 282 -9.81 -7.88 -2.24
CA ASP A 282 -11.17 -7.64 -2.74
C ASP A 282 -11.99 -6.82 -1.72
N ILE A 283 -13.03 -6.16 -2.20
CA ILE A 283 -13.92 -5.37 -1.34
C ILE A 283 -14.83 -6.30 -0.55
N VAL A 284 -14.85 -6.15 0.77
CA VAL A 284 -15.66 -6.97 1.69
C VAL A 284 -17.13 -6.54 1.67
N LEU A 285 -17.40 -5.24 1.69
CA LEU A 285 -18.76 -4.68 1.69
C LEU A 285 -18.89 -3.56 0.66
N THR A 286 -19.81 -3.71 -0.26
CA THR A 286 -20.19 -2.65 -1.21
C THR A 286 -21.35 -1.81 -0.68
N LYS A 287 -21.59 -0.65 -1.32
CA LYS A 287 -22.77 0.20 -1.00
C LYS A 287 -24.08 -0.57 -1.21
N LEU A 288 -24.12 -1.51 -2.17
CA LEU A 288 -25.27 -2.35 -2.42
C LEU A 288 -25.46 -3.39 -1.31
N ASP A 289 -24.38 -4.02 -0.84
CA ASP A 289 -24.45 -4.99 0.27
C ASP A 289 -24.93 -4.34 1.56
N LEU A 290 -24.53 -3.08 1.78
CA LEU A 290 -25.00 -2.27 2.90
C LEU A 290 -26.51 -1.99 2.79
N LEU A 291 -26.97 -1.59 1.61
CA LEU A 291 -28.39 -1.35 1.34
C LEU A 291 -29.24 -2.62 1.52
N VAL A 292 -28.77 -3.75 1.00
CA VAL A 292 -29.43 -5.06 1.13
C VAL A 292 -29.49 -5.49 2.60
N SER A 293 -28.40 -5.29 3.34
CA SER A 293 -28.32 -5.66 4.76
C SER A 293 -29.26 -4.80 5.61
N PHE A 294 -29.28 -3.47 5.44
CA PHE A 294 -30.23 -2.59 6.12
C PHE A 294 -31.69 -2.87 5.71
N GLY A 295 -31.93 -3.10 4.43
CA GLY A 295 -33.25 -3.49 3.91
C GLY A 295 -33.74 -4.81 4.51
N GLY A 296 -32.87 -5.80 4.66
CA GLY A 296 -33.18 -7.07 5.30
C GLY A 296 -33.55 -6.92 6.78
N ILE A 297 -32.81 -6.11 7.53
CA ILE A 297 -33.09 -5.84 8.95
C ILE A 297 -34.44 -5.13 9.12
N ILE A 298 -34.71 -4.08 8.33
CA ILE A 298 -35.98 -3.35 8.37
C ILE A 298 -37.15 -4.26 7.94
N GLY A 299 -36.95 -5.06 6.89
CA GLY A 299 -37.96 -6.00 6.40
C GLY A 299 -38.30 -7.09 7.43
N LEU A 300 -37.30 -7.63 8.13
CA LEU A 300 -37.50 -8.73 9.08
C LEU A 300 -38.11 -8.24 10.41
N PHE A 301 -37.61 -7.15 10.98
CA PHE A 301 -38.04 -6.71 12.32
C PHE A 301 -39.25 -5.77 12.30
N LEU A 302 -39.37 -4.91 11.28
CA LEU A 302 -40.46 -3.93 11.18
C LEU A 302 -41.54 -4.34 10.18
N GLY A 303 -41.29 -5.36 9.34
CA GLY A 303 -42.17 -5.69 8.21
C GLY A 303 -42.21 -4.57 7.16
N GLY A 304 -41.25 -3.63 7.21
CA GLY A 304 -41.25 -2.42 6.40
C GLY A 304 -40.45 -2.58 5.12
N SER A 305 -40.90 -1.92 4.06
CA SER A 305 -40.17 -1.82 2.79
C SER A 305 -39.99 -0.36 2.38
N LEU A 306 -39.24 -0.11 1.30
CA LEU A 306 -39.14 1.22 0.70
C LEU A 306 -40.51 1.79 0.34
N LEU A 307 -41.45 0.93 -0.10
CA LEU A 307 -42.83 1.34 -0.39
C LEU A 307 -43.55 1.80 0.88
N SER A 308 -43.38 1.08 1.99
CA SER A 308 -43.95 1.46 3.29
C SER A 308 -43.43 2.81 3.78
N ALA A 309 -42.16 3.12 3.52
CA ALA A 309 -41.58 4.42 3.85
C ALA A 309 -42.16 5.56 2.99
N VAL A 310 -42.34 5.33 1.67
CA VAL A 310 -42.98 6.32 0.78
C VAL A 310 -44.43 6.57 1.18
N GLU A 311 -45.17 5.52 1.54
CA GLU A 311 -46.54 5.62 2.02
C GLU A 311 -46.63 6.41 3.34
N LEU A 312 -45.73 6.15 4.29
CA LEU A 312 -45.62 6.93 5.53
C LEU A 312 -45.39 8.42 5.23
N ILE A 313 -44.47 8.75 4.31
CA ILE A 313 -44.19 10.14 3.92
C ILE A 313 -45.43 10.77 3.27
N TYR A 314 -46.14 10.04 2.40
CA TYR A 314 -47.37 10.53 1.78
C TYR A 314 -48.44 10.88 2.81
N TYR A 315 -48.71 9.99 3.77
CA TYR A 315 -49.69 10.29 4.83
C TYR A 315 -49.26 11.46 5.71
N LEU A 316 -47.96 11.56 6.05
CA LEU A 316 -47.43 12.70 6.81
C LEU A 316 -47.59 14.02 6.07
N LEU A 317 -47.34 14.06 4.75
CA LEU A 317 -47.53 15.25 3.93
C LEU A 317 -49.02 15.64 3.83
N VAL A 318 -49.92 14.68 3.66
CA VAL A 318 -51.37 14.92 3.65
C VAL A 318 -51.84 15.44 5.01
N LEU A 319 -51.36 14.85 6.11
CA LEU A 319 -51.63 15.32 7.48
C LEU A 319 -51.14 16.75 7.69
N LEU A 320 -49.92 17.08 7.27
CA LEU A 320 -49.38 18.43 7.35
C LEU A 320 -50.22 19.41 6.53
N TYR A 321 -50.62 19.05 5.31
CA TYR A 321 -51.47 19.88 4.47
C TYR A 321 -52.87 20.11 5.08
N CYS A 322 -53.48 19.06 5.64
CA CYS A 322 -54.76 19.17 6.35
C CYS A 322 -54.65 20.03 7.62
N CYS A 323 -53.58 19.86 8.40
CA CYS A 323 -53.30 20.69 9.57
C CYS A 323 -53.10 22.15 9.19
N VAL A 324 -52.26 22.47 8.20
CA VAL A 324 -52.04 23.84 7.73
C VAL A 324 -53.32 24.46 7.16
N SER A 325 -54.10 23.73 6.37
CA SER A 325 -55.35 24.25 5.79
C SER A 325 -56.44 24.44 6.84
N SER A 326 -56.54 23.59 7.87
CA SER A 326 -57.45 23.78 9.00
C SER A 326 -57.03 24.96 9.90
N TRP A 327 -55.72 25.16 10.09
CA TRP A 327 -55.17 26.33 10.78
C TRP A 327 -55.44 27.62 9.99
N TYR A 328 -55.24 27.60 8.68
CA TYR A 328 -55.55 28.72 7.78
C TYR A 328 -57.05 29.04 7.76
N LYS A 329 -57.92 28.03 7.70
CA LYS A 329 -59.38 28.22 7.80
C LYS A 329 -59.77 28.78 9.17
N SER A 330 -59.10 28.40 10.27
CA SER A 330 -59.37 28.92 11.60
C SER A 330 -58.88 30.36 11.79
N ALA A 331 -57.74 30.72 11.19
CA ALA A 331 -57.24 32.10 11.14
C ALA A 331 -58.17 33.01 10.32
N LYS A 332 -58.69 32.52 9.17
CA LYS A 332 -59.66 33.26 8.35
C LYS A 332 -61.03 33.37 9.03
N ARG A 333 -61.45 32.36 9.81
CA ARG A 333 -62.69 32.39 10.58
C ARG A 333 -62.64 33.40 11.74
N LYS A 334 -61.47 33.64 12.36
CA LYS A 334 -61.30 34.73 13.35
C LYS A 334 -61.38 36.13 12.74
N VAL A 335 -61.07 36.30 11.46
CA VAL A 335 -61.23 37.59 10.75
C VAL A 335 -62.70 37.86 10.35
N ASN A 336 -63.50 36.83 10.07
CA ASN A 336 -64.90 36.99 9.64
C ASN A 336 -65.92 37.11 10.79
N VAL A 337 -65.58 36.79 12.04
CA VAL A 337 -66.51 36.90 13.20
C VAL A 337 -66.71 38.35 13.66
N GLN A 338 -65.98 39.31 13.12
CA GLN A 338 -66.13 40.73 13.47
C GLN A 338 -67.08 41.51 12.53
N GLY A 339 -67.77 40.82 11.61
CA GLY A 339 -68.51 41.45 10.50
C GLY A 339 -70.03 41.27 10.43
N GLU A 340 -70.69 40.51 11.30
CA GLU A 340 -72.15 40.32 11.21
C GLU A 340 -72.81 40.41 12.59
N SER A 341 -73.44 41.55 12.84
CA SER A 341 -74.46 41.75 13.88
C SER A 341 -75.83 41.92 13.21
N GLU A 342 -76.85 41.45 13.94
CA GLU A 342 -78.29 41.62 13.74
C GLU A 342 -79.02 40.68 12.76
N ALA A 343 -79.68 39.65 13.32
CA ALA A 343 -81.07 39.32 12.97
C ALA A 343 -81.74 38.44 14.05
N VAL A 344 -82.63 39.10 14.80
CA VAL A 344 -83.96 38.69 15.31
C VAL A 344 -84.26 37.21 15.59
N VAL A 345 -84.59 36.97 16.86
CA VAL A 345 -85.18 35.75 17.43
C VAL A 345 -86.63 35.54 16.97
N THR A 346 -86.96 34.34 16.49
CA THR A 346 -88.32 33.79 16.54
C THR A 346 -88.29 32.36 17.06
N VAL A 347 -88.79 32.17 18.29
CA VAL A 347 -89.01 30.86 18.93
C VAL A 347 -90.40 30.35 18.52
N ILE A 348 -90.47 29.14 17.95
CA ILE A 348 -91.73 28.41 17.75
C ILE A 348 -91.57 27.03 18.42
N PRO A 349 -92.39 26.67 19.42
CA PRO A 349 -92.34 25.35 20.05
C PRO A 349 -93.44 24.42 19.48
N ARG A 350 -93.12 23.13 19.26
CA ARG A 350 -94.03 21.94 19.28
C ARG A 350 -93.19 20.69 18.94
N LEU A 351 -92.87 19.83 19.91
CA LEU A 351 -93.59 18.66 20.49
C LEU A 351 -93.16 17.31 19.83
N PRO A 352 -92.97 16.23 20.63
CA PRO A 352 -92.27 15.02 20.23
C PRO A 352 -93.22 13.97 19.63
N ILE A 353 -92.72 13.16 18.69
CA ILE A 353 -93.41 11.94 18.25
C ILE A 353 -92.61 10.75 18.77
N LEU A 354 -93.21 10.06 19.74
CA LEU A 354 -92.94 8.67 20.10
C LEU A 354 -93.69 7.77 19.11
N ASP A 355 -93.03 6.72 18.61
CA ASP A 355 -93.73 5.52 18.16
C ASP A 355 -92.95 4.24 18.52
N TYR A 356 -93.73 3.24 18.91
CA TYR A 356 -93.42 2.02 19.67
C TYR A 356 -92.74 0.93 18.82
N GLY A 357 -91.68 0.22 19.26
CA GLY A 357 -91.68 -1.11 19.93
C GLY A 357 -91.67 -2.32 18.94
N PRO A 358 -91.24 -3.57 19.29
CA PRO A 358 -90.71 -4.06 20.58
C PRO A 358 -89.40 -4.91 20.52
N LEU A 359 -88.63 -4.79 21.61
CA LEU A 359 -87.89 -5.80 22.40
C LEU A 359 -87.24 -7.04 21.75
N LYS A 360 -85.91 -7.15 21.90
CA LYS A 360 -85.26 -8.43 22.28
C LYS A 360 -84.12 -8.22 23.27
N SER A 361 -84.02 -9.14 24.23
CA SER A 361 -83.35 -9.07 25.53
C SER A 361 -81.82 -9.09 25.53
N GLN A 362 -81.24 -8.37 26.48
CA GLN A 362 -79.85 -8.45 26.93
C GLN A 362 -79.49 -9.81 27.54
N SER A 363 -78.21 -10.19 27.43
CA SER A 363 -77.50 -10.87 28.52
C SER A 363 -76.22 -10.10 28.89
N ARG A 364 -76.05 -9.95 30.21
CA ARG A 364 -75.10 -9.10 30.93
C ARG A 364 -73.68 -9.70 30.97
N LYS A 365 -72.66 -8.84 31.01
CA LYS A 365 -71.61 -8.86 32.05
C LYS A 365 -71.11 -7.42 32.32
N ILE A 366 -71.04 -7.09 33.61
CA ILE A 366 -70.56 -5.87 34.31
C ILE A 366 -69.82 -6.45 35.54
N PRO A 367 -68.82 -5.83 36.21
CA PRO A 367 -67.79 -4.84 35.80
C PRO A 367 -66.39 -5.10 36.43
N ASN A 368 -65.49 -4.12 36.23
CA ASN A 368 -64.53 -3.53 37.17
C ASN A 368 -63.06 -4.01 37.23
N LEU A 369 -62.21 -2.97 37.18
CA LEU A 369 -60.91 -2.76 37.83
C LEU A 369 -59.71 -3.64 37.41
N LEU A 370 -58.61 -2.97 37.04
CA LEU A 370 -57.34 -2.89 37.80
C LEU A 370 -56.38 -1.95 37.02
N VAL A 371 -56.06 -0.77 37.55
CA VAL A 371 -54.80 -0.45 38.28
C VAL A 371 -53.57 -0.53 37.37
N TYR A 372 -53.06 0.64 36.98
CA TYR A 372 -51.71 0.84 36.48
C TYR A 372 -50.74 0.68 37.64
N ASP A 373 -49.74 -0.19 37.49
CA ASP A 373 -48.59 -0.23 38.38
C ASP A 373 -47.29 -0.14 37.56
N TYR A 374 -46.43 0.79 37.95
CA TYR A 374 -45.14 1.07 37.33
C TYR A 374 -44.08 0.17 37.94
N ALA A 375 -43.53 -0.77 37.16
CA ALA A 375 -42.35 -1.55 37.56
C ALA A 375 -41.11 -1.12 36.75
N LYS A 376 -40.17 -0.48 37.44
CA LYS A 376 -38.77 -0.33 37.03
C LYS A 376 -38.06 -1.68 37.19
N GLN A 377 -37.27 -2.10 36.19
CA GLN A 377 -36.17 -3.04 36.42
C GLN A 377 -34.97 -2.72 35.52
N LYS A 378 -33.78 -2.80 36.13
CA LYS A 378 -32.44 -2.50 35.63
C LYS A 378 -31.94 -3.56 34.64
N PRO A 379 -30.93 -3.22 33.80
CA PRO A 379 -30.32 -4.14 32.85
C PRO A 379 -29.26 -5.02 33.51
N ASP A 380 -29.26 -6.31 33.15
CA ASP A 380 -28.13 -7.21 33.35
C ASP A 380 -27.16 -7.14 32.15
N ARG A 381 -25.88 -7.14 32.50
CA ARG A 381 -24.71 -7.20 31.63
C ARG A 381 -24.63 -8.55 30.90
N TYR A 382 -24.24 -8.49 29.63
CA TYR A 382 -23.21 -9.37 29.08
C TYR A 382 -22.06 -8.50 28.59
#